data_AF-A0AAE3KXG6-F1
#
_entry.id   AF-A0AAE3KXG6-F1
#
_cell.length_a   1.000
_cell.length_b   1.000
_cell.length_c   1.000
_cell.angle_alpha   90.00
_cell.angle_beta   90.00
_cell.angle_gamma   90.00
#
_symmetry.space_group_name_H-M   'P 1'
#
loop_
_entity.id
_entity.type
_entity.pdbx_description
1 polymer ?
#
loop_
_entity_poly.entity_id
_entity_poly.type
_entity_poly.pdbx_seq_one_letter_code
_entity_poly.pdbx_strand_id
1 'polypeptide(L)'
;MAKEKSITRLRKLLKVNESALDPYYRYYLKEIEFDDLTSMQQEKLERYMKIWSWYCMGRTKEVILSTIMRDYAVESRQAQYDLAETIALHGRLDQVQKDGLRVASREFHYLLAQFAMKDKQWDVAMRARKEGDVLAGIYDTEDMGWDPTVWNKPVKEVWAVQVINNNFNAPAGDEATQTIDIDE
;
A
#
# COMPACT_ATOMS: atom_id res chain seq x y z
N MET A 1 -11.01 -24.58 12.71
CA MET A 1 -10.63 -25.77 11.92
C MET A 1 -11.46 -26.02 10.65
N ALA A 2 -12.78 -26.31 10.68
CA ALA A 2 -13.54 -26.55 9.44
C ALA A 2 -13.81 -25.26 8.61
N LYS A 3 -14.00 -24.12 9.30
CA LYS A 3 -14.26 -22.81 8.67
C LYS A 3 -13.03 -22.17 8.02
N GLU A 4 -11.83 -22.40 8.56
CA GLU A 4 -10.58 -21.89 7.93
C GLU A 4 -10.35 -22.56 6.58
N LYS A 5 -10.52 -23.90 6.52
CA LYS A 5 -10.38 -24.66 5.28
C LYS A 5 -11.39 -24.23 4.19
N SER A 6 -12.58 -23.74 4.56
CA SER A 6 -13.54 -23.20 3.59
C SER A 6 -13.16 -21.80 3.09
N ILE A 7 -12.57 -20.96 3.94
CA ILE A 7 -12.13 -19.61 3.56
C ILE A 7 -10.93 -19.69 2.61
N THR A 8 -9.98 -20.59 2.85
CA THR A 8 -8.82 -20.78 1.94
C THR A 8 -9.26 -21.29 0.56
N ARG A 9 -10.26 -22.18 0.50
CA ARG A 9 -10.85 -22.65 -0.77
C ARG A 9 -11.61 -21.54 -1.50
N LEU A 10 -12.37 -20.73 -0.78
CA LEU A 10 -13.08 -19.57 -1.33
C LEU A 10 -12.13 -18.50 -1.87
N ARG A 11 -11.03 -18.20 -1.17
CA ARG A 11 -9.98 -17.28 -1.65
C ARG A 11 -9.33 -17.77 -2.95
N LYS A 12 -9.01 -19.07 -3.03
CA LYS A 12 -8.46 -19.70 -4.24
C LYS A 12 -9.46 -19.70 -5.41
N LEU A 13 -10.76 -19.83 -5.11
CA LEU A 13 -11.84 -19.79 -6.09
C LEU A 13 -12.11 -18.37 -6.61
N LEU A 14 -11.93 -17.36 -5.75
CA LEU A 14 -12.15 -15.95 -6.07
C LEU A 14 -11.04 -15.30 -6.91
N LYS A 15 -9.95 -16.03 -7.23
CA LYS A 15 -8.75 -15.49 -7.92
C LYS A 15 -8.30 -14.13 -7.36
N VAL A 16 -8.48 -13.91 -6.05
CA VAL A 16 -7.89 -12.73 -5.41
C VAL A 16 -6.39 -12.93 -5.53
N ASN A 17 -5.73 -12.07 -6.30
CA ASN A 17 -4.28 -12.10 -6.41
C ASN A 17 -3.71 -11.86 -5.01
N GLU A 18 -3.29 -12.94 -4.34
CA GLU A 18 -2.60 -12.85 -3.06
C GLU A 18 -1.34 -12.02 -3.34
N SER A 19 -1.29 -10.82 -2.77
CA SER A 19 -0.11 -9.96 -2.87
C SER A 19 1.08 -10.72 -2.29
N ALA A 20 2.28 -10.51 -2.84
CA ALA A 20 3.51 -11.10 -2.30
C ALA A 20 3.74 -10.74 -0.81
N LEU A 21 3.04 -9.71 -0.31
CA LEU A 21 3.09 -9.22 1.07
C LEU A 21 2.07 -9.91 2.00
N ASP A 22 1.09 -10.62 1.47
CA ASP A 22 -0.03 -11.23 2.22
C ASP A 22 0.43 -12.23 3.30
N PRO A 23 1.46 -13.08 3.09
CA PRO A 23 1.97 -13.96 4.15
C PRO A 23 2.48 -13.19 5.38
N TYR A 24 3.15 -12.05 5.16
CA TYR A 24 3.69 -11.23 6.25
C TYR A 24 2.59 -10.46 6.97
N TYR A 25 1.55 -9.99 6.26
CA TYR A 25 0.38 -9.39 6.90
C TYR A 25 -0.34 -10.40 7.81
N ARG A 26 -0.52 -11.65 7.35
CA ARG A 26 -1.13 -12.72 8.15
C ARG A 26 -0.30 -13.05 9.39
N TYR A 27 1.03 -13.01 9.28
CA TYR A 27 1.93 -13.13 10.44
C TYR A 27 1.70 -12.00 11.47
N TYR A 28 1.62 -10.73 11.04
CA TYR A 28 1.36 -9.62 11.95
C TYR A 28 -0.04 -9.63 12.57
N LEU A 29 -1.03 -10.19 11.85
CA LEU A 29 -2.38 -10.44 12.37
C LEU A 29 -2.45 -11.67 13.29
N LYS A 30 -1.34 -12.39 13.50
CA LYS A 30 -1.23 -13.62 14.29
C LYS A 30 -2.12 -14.76 13.79
N GLU A 31 -2.40 -14.79 12.49
CA GLU A 31 -3.12 -15.91 11.85
C GLU A 31 -2.19 -17.09 11.55
N ILE A 32 -0.88 -16.83 11.47
CA ILE A 32 0.17 -17.77 11.09
C ILE A 32 1.33 -17.62 12.07
N GLU A 33 1.92 -18.73 12.52
CA GLU A 33 3.09 -18.73 13.39
C GLU A 33 4.40 -18.67 12.58
N PHE A 34 5.52 -18.35 13.23
CA PHE A 34 6.80 -18.23 12.54
C PHE A 34 7.22 -19.56 11.88
N ASP A 35 6.90 -20.68 12.51
CA ASP A 35 7.28 -22.03 12.04
C ASP A 35 6.48 -22.48 10.80
N ASP A 36 5.34 -21.85 10.53
CA ASP A 36 4.51 -22.14 9.36
C ASP A 36 5.04 -21.46 8.08
N LEU A 37 5.99 -20.53 8.21
CA LEU A 37 6.60 -19.84 7.08
C LEU A 37 7.70 -20.70 6.45
N THR A 38 7.90 -20.56 5.14
CA THR A 38 9.06 -21.19 4.48
C THR A 38 10.36 -20.55 4.97
N SER A 39 11.47 -21.31 4.99
CA SER A 39 12.79 -20.78 5.43
C SER A 39 13.19 -19.47 4.70
N MET A 40 12.91 -19.35 3.40
CA MET A 40 13.15 -18.10 2.67
C MET A 40 12.26 -16.93 3.12
N GLN A 41 11.01 -17.21 3.52
CA GLN A 41 10.08 -16.21 4.02
C GLN A 41 10.46 -15.78 5.45
N GLN A 42 10.96 -16.71 6.27
CA GLN A 42 11.50 -16.41 7.59
C GLN A 42 12.69 -15.46 7.49
N GLU A 43 13.68 -15.75 6.63
CA GLU A 43 14.81 -14.85 6.38
C GLU A 43 14.35 -13.47 5.89
N LYS A 44 13.38 -13.42 4.97
CA LYS A 44 12.85 -12.15 4.47
C LYS A 44 12.13 -11.35 5.57
N LEU A 45 11.37 -12.03 6.42
CA LEU A 45 10.71 -11.41 7.57
C LEU A 45 11.72 -10.85 8.57
N GLU A 46 12.80 -11.57 8.87
CA GLU A 46 13.88 -11.07 9.73
C GLU A 46 14.53 -9.81 9.13
N ARG A 47 14.76 -9.78 7.81
CA ARG A 47 15.25 -8.57 7.13
C ARG A 47 14.28 -7.41 7.31
N TYR A 48 12.99 -7.62 7.09
CA TYR A 48 11.97 -6.58 7.29
C TYR A 48 11.94 -6.07 8.73
N MET A 49 11.97 -6.96 9.72
CA MET A 49 11.97 -6.57 11.13
C MET A 49 13.20 -5.73 11.47
N LYS A 50 14.38 -6.12 10.96
CA LYS A 50 15.61 -5.36 11.15
C LYS A 50 15.53 -4.00 10.48
N ILE A 51 15.13 -3.94 9.20
CA ILE A 51 14.91 -2.67 8.48
C ILE A 51 13.97 -1.76 9.26
N TRP A 52 12.84 -2.30 9.73
CA TRP A 52 11.84 -1.55 10.48
C TRP A 52 12.40 -1.00 11.79
N SER A 53 13.17 -1.79 12.54
CA SER A 53 13.77 -1.30 13.78
C SER A 53 14.71 -0.11 13.55
N TRP A 54 15.49 -0.12 12.47
CA TRP A 54 16.40 0.99 12.14
C TRP A 54 15.64 2.20 11.60
N TYR A 55 14.56 1.96 10.87
CA TYR A 55 13.66 3.01 10.40
C TYR A 55 12.97 3.72 11.58
N CYS A 56 12.50 2.97 12.57
CA CYS A 56 11.96 3.52 13.83
C CYS A 56 12.99 4.29 14.65
N MET A 57 14.28 3.94 14.57
CA MET A 57 15.36 4.71 15.18
C MET A 57 15.69 6.01 14.43
N GLY A 58 15.01 6.32 13.32
CA GLY A 58 15.24 7.54 12.54
C GLY A 58 16.54 7.52 11.74
N ARG A 59 17.09 6.35 11.42
CA ARG A 59 18.28 6.24 10.57
C ARG A 59 17.93 6.62 9.13
N THR A 60 18.87 7.28 8.44
CA THR A 60 18.71 7.63 7.02
C THR A 60 18.65 6.37 6.15
N LYS A 61 17.88 6.42 5.05
CA LYS A 61 17.67 5.29 4.13
C LYS A 61 18.99 4.70 3.62
N GLU A 62 19.97 5.53 3.29
CA GLU A 62 21.29 5.11 2.80
C GLU A 62 22.05 4.24 3.82
N VAL A 63 22.00 4.62 5.09
CA VAL A 63 22.63 3.85 6.18
C VAL A 63 21.94 2.51 6.35
N ILE A 64 20.60 2.48 6.31
CA ILE A 64 19.83 1.23 6.38
C ILE A 64 20.21 0.30 5.22
N LEU A 65 20.21 0.82 3.99
CA LEU A 65 20.58 0.05 2.80
C LEU A 65 22.01 -0.51 2.91
N SER A 66 22.99 0.32 3.26
CA SER A 66 24.38 -0.11 3.41
C SER A 66 24.54 -1.20 4.49
N THR A 67 23.75 -1.14 5.55
CA THR A 67 23.79 -2.12 6.64
C THR A 67 23.17 -3.45 6.21
N ILE A 68 22.05 -3.43 5.51
CA ILE A 68 21.40 -4.65 4.99
C ILE A 68 22.25 -5.32 3.92
N MET A 69 22.86 -4.53 3.02
CA MET A 69 23.79 -5.04 2.01
C MET A 69 24.98 -5.76 2.67
N ARG A 70 25.54 -5.19 3.74
CA ARG A 70 26.67 -5.80 4.46
C ARG A 70 26.27 -7.04 5.23
N ASP A 71 25.17 -6.98 5.97
CA ASP A 71 24.80 -8.02 6.94
C ASP A 71 24.19 -9.27 6.27
N TYR A 72 23.48 -9.10 5.14
CA TYR A 72 22.84 -10.20 4.41
C TYR A 72 23.45 -10.49 3.03
N ALA A 73 24.52 -9.79 2.65
CA ALA A 73 25.17 -9.93 1.33
C ALA A 73 24.20 -9.79 0.13
N VAL A 74 23.23 -8.88 0.26
CA VAL A 74 22.17 -8.65 -0.74
C VAL A 74 22.57 -7.51 -1.70
N GLU A 75 22.18 -7.61 -2.97
CA GLU A 75 22.39 -6.57 -3.96
C GLU A 75 21.62 -5.28 -3.61
N SER A 76 22.16 -4.12 -3.98
CA SER A 76 21.57 -2.79 -3.71
C SER A 76 20.11 -2.70 -4.17
N ARG A 77 19.77 -3.21 -5.36
CA ARG A 77 18.42 -3.17 -5.91
C ARG A 77 17.43 -3.95 -5.04
N GLN A 78 17.81 -5.14 -4.60
CA GLN A 78 16.98 -5.97 -3.74
C GLN A 78 16.81 -5.34 -2.35
N ALA A 79 17.87 -4.72 -1.79
CA ALA A 79 17.76 -3.99 -0.53
C ALA A 79 16.78 -2.79 -0.61
N GLN A 80 16.72 -2.11 -1.76
CA GLN A 80 15.74 -1.04 -1.99
C GLN A 80 14.30 -1.57 -2.04
N TYR A 81 14.08 -2.71 -2.70
CA TYR A 81 12.77 -3.36 -2.70
C TYR A 81 12.37 -3.80 -1.29
N ASP A 82 13.28 -4.44 -0.56
CA ASP A 82 13.01 -4.89 0.81
C ASP A 82 12.66 -3.70 1.73
N LEU A 83 13.35 -2.56 1.57
CA LEU A 83 13.03 -1.31 2.29
C LEU A 83 11.65 -0.77 1.92
N ALA A 84 11.32 -0.71 0.63
CA ALA A 84 10.03 -0.21 0.15
C ALA A 84 8.87 -1.11 0.62
N GLU A 85 9.05 -2.43 0.55
CA GLU A 85 8.10 -3.43 1.05
C GLU A 85 7.90 -3.32 2.57
N THR A 86 8.98 -3.11 3.34
CA THR A 86 8.91 -2.90 4.79
C THR A 86 8.09 -1.65 5.13
N ILE A 87 8.33 -0.53 4.42
CA ILE A 87 7.55 0.71 4.61
C ILE A 87 6.09 0.51 4.23
N ALA A 88 5.79 -0.30 3.21
CA ALA A 88 4.42 -0.64 2.82
C ALA A 88 3.72 -1.54 3.87
N LEU A 89 4.44 -2.48 4.49
CA LEU A 89 3.92 -3.36 5.53
C LEU A 89 3.57 -2.61 6.81
N HIS A 90 4.50 -1.79 7.30
CA HIS A 90 4.39 -1.14 8.61
C HIS A 90 3.82 0.28 8.55
N GLY A 91 3.74 0.86 7.36
CA GLY A 91 3.31 2.24 7.15
C GLY A 91 4.46 3.24 7.21
N ARG A 92 4.17 4.46 6.73
CA ARG A 92 5.12 5.57 6.71
C ARG A 92 5.12 6.29 8.05
N LEU A 93 6.16 6.07 8.85
CA LEU A 93 6.33 6.71 10.16
C LEU A 93 6.22 8.25 10.08
N ASP A 94 6.85 8.86 9.08
CA ASP A 94 6.81 10.32 8.87
C ASP A 94 5.38 10.85 8.68
N GLN A 95 4.54 10.07 7.99
CA GLN A 95 3.15 10.43 7.74
C GLN A 95 2.33 10.27 9.02
N VAL A 96 2.49 9.14 9.72
CA VAL A 96 1.82 8.88 11.00
C VAL A 96 2.15 9.97 12.03
N GLN A 97 3.41 10.40 12.12
CA GLN A 97 3.81 11.46 13.03
C GLN A 97 3.19 12.81 12.65
N LYS A 98 3.21 13.17 11.36
CA LYS A 98 2.55 14.39 10.87
C LYS A 98 1.06 14.38 11.14
N ASP A 99 0.39 13.26 10.89
CA ASP A 99 -1.04 13.09 11.14
C ASP A 99 -1.35 13.18 12.64
N GLY A 100 -0.52 12.59 13.49
CA GLY A 100 -0.63 12.70 14.95
C GLY A 100 -0.49 14.14 15.44
N LEU A 101 0.52 14.87 14.95
CA LEU A 101 0.72 16.29 15.26
C LEU A 101 -0.44 17.16 14.75
N ARG A 102 -0.96 16.85 13.56
CA ARG A 102 -2.12 17.54 12.97
C ARG A 102 -3.36 17.35 13.86
N VAL A 103 -3.63 16.13 14.30
CA VAL A 103 -4.75 15.82 15.20
C VAL A 103 -4.57 16.52 16.56
N ALA A 104 -3.38 16.45 17.16
CA ALA A 104 -3.12 17.11 18.43
C ALA A 104 -3.31 18.64 18.33
N SER A 105 -2.83 19.25 17.25
CA SER A 105 -3.01 20.67 16.99
C SER A 105 -4.47 21.04 16.80
N ARG A 106 -5.24 20.25 16.05
CA ARG A 106 -6.69 20.42 15.90
C ARG A 106 -7.41 20.44 17.24
N GLU A 107 -7.17 19.45 18.08
CA GLU A 107 -7.82 19.36 19.40
C GLU A 107 -7.42 20.54 20.30
N PHE A 108 -6.17 20.99 20.24
CA PHE A 108 -5.71 22.17 20.94
C PHE A 108 -6.48 23.44 20.51
N HIS A 109 -6.65 23.65 19.20
CA HIS A 109 -7.41 24.79 18.69
C HIS A 109 -8.90 24.73 19.07
N TYR A 110 -9.51 23.54 19.10
CA TYR A 110 -10.88 23.36 19.58
C TYR A 110 -11.02 23.65 21.07
N LEU A 111 -10.07 23.21 21.88
CA LEU A 111 -10.04 23.53 23.30
C LEU A 111 -9.89 25.04 23.54
N LEU A 112 -8.99 25.69 22.80
CA LEU A 112 -8.80 27.14 22.85
C LEU A 112 -10.09 27.89 22.48
N ALA A 113 -10.81 27.43 21.46
CA ALA A 113 -12.09 27.99 21.08
C ALA A 113 -13.13 27.87 22.20
N GLN A 114 -13.18 26.73 22.91
CA GLN A 114 -14.09 26.55 24.04
C GLN A 114 -13.77 27.49 25.21
N PHE A 115 -12.48 27.68 25.53
CA PHE A 115 -12.06 28.67 26.54
C PHE A 115 -12.43 30.09 26.14
N ALA A 116 -12.16 30.48 24.89
CA ALA A 116 -12.53 31.81 24.39
C ALA A 116 -14.06 32.04 24.38
N MET A 117 -14.87 31.02 24.09
CA MET A 117 -16.34 31.10 24.22
C MET A 117 -16.77 31.31 25.67
N LYS A 118 -16.14 30.62 26.62
CA LYS A 118 -16.43 30.76 28.05
C LYS A 118 -16.14 32.19 28.55
N ASP A 119 -15.06 32.79 28.08
CA ASP A 119 -14.66 34.16 28.41
C ASP A 119 -15.37 35.22 27.55
N LYS A 120 -16.36 34.82 26.74
CA LYS A 120 -17.15 35.67 25.83
C LYS A 120 -16.31 36.41 24.77
N GLN A 121 -15.14 35.89 24.45
CA GLN A 121 -14.26 36.39 23.40
C GLN A 121 -14.59 35.69 22.06
N TRP A 122 -15.73 36.07 21.48
CA TRP A 122 -16.30 35.39 20.30
C TRP A 122 -15.39 35.44 19.07
N ASP A 123 -14.68 36.55 18.84
CA ASP A 123 -13.79 36.71 17.69
C ASP A 123 -12.57 35.79 17.75
N VAL A 124 -12.08 35.50 18.95
CA VAL A 124 -10.96 34.58 19.19
C VAL A 124 -11.45 33.14 19.06
N ALA A 125 -12.62 32.84 19.59
CA ALA A 125 -13.25 31.53 19.46
C ALA A 125 -13.49 31.13 18.00
N MET A 126 -14.03 32.05 17.19
CA MET A 126 -14.28 31.79 15.76
C MET A 126 -12.99 31.56 14.98
N ARG A 127 -11.93 32.33 15.26
CA ARG A 127 -10.62 32.15 14.61
C ARG A 127 -9.97 30.82 14.98
N ALA A 128 -9.91 30.50 16.28
CA ALA A 128 -9.35 29.24 16.75
C ALA A 128 -10.12 28.04 16.18
N ARG A 129 -11.45 28.12 16.10
CA ARG A 129 -12.27 27.07 15.50
C ARG A 129 -12.00 26.88 14.01
N LYS A 130 -11.91 27.98 13.26
CA LYS A 130 -11.57 27.96 11.82
C LYS A 130 -10.19 27.34 11.57
N GLU A 131 -9.20 27.65 12.39
CA GLU A 131 -7.86 27.04 12.29
C GLU A 131 -7.89 25.52 12.55
N GLY A 132 -8.67 25.08 13.54
CA GLY A 132 -8.91 23.65 13.77
C GLY A 132 -9.61 22.95 12.60
N ASP A 133 -10.62 23.59 12.00
CA ASP A 133 -11.36 23.06 10.85
C ASP A 133 -10.47 22.94 9.59
N VAL A 134 -9.54 23.89 9.38
CA VAL A 134 -8.53 23.83 8.32
C VAL A 134 -7.59 22.65 8.55
N LEU A 135 -7.07 22.48 9.78
CA LEU A 135 -6.20 21.35 10.11
C LEU A 135 -6.91 19.99 10.00
N ALA A 136 -8.22 19.97 10.22
CA ALA A 136 -9.05 18.79 10.03
C ALA A 136 -9.24 18.41 8.54
N GLY A 137 -8.87 19.30 7.61
CA GLY A 137 -9.09 19.09 6.17
C GLY A 137 -10.55 19.21 5.76
N ILE A 138 -11.39 19.90 6.54
CA ILE A 138 -12.83 20.06 6.21
C ILE A 138 -13.00 20.94 4.96
N TYR A 139 -12.08 21.87 4.75
CA TYR A 139 -12.05 22.75 3.58
C TYR A 139 -11.10 22.27 2.49
N ASP A 140 -10.45 21.11 2.68
CA ASP A 140 -9.71 20.50 1.58
C ASP A 140 -10.75 20.04 0.57
N THR A 141 -10.90 20.79 -0.51
CA THR A 141 -11.61 20.30 -1.68
C THR A 141 -10.85 19.06 -2.12
N GLU A 142 -11.51 17.89 -2.09
CA GLU A 142 -10.99 16.73 -2.80
C GLU A 142 -10.71 17.20 -4.23
N ASP A 143 -9.43 17.26 -4.59
CA ASP A 143 -9.01 17.50 -5.97
C ASP A 143 -9.53 16.33 -6.81
N MET A 144 -10.81 16.38 -7.19
CA MET A 144 -11.38 15.63 -8.30
C MET A 144 -10.88 16.25 -9.61
N GLY A 145 -9.56 16.41 -9.71
CA GLY A 145 -8.88 16.69 -10.96
C GLY A 145 -8.59 15.36 -11.63
N TRP A 146 -9.16 15.14 -12.81
CA TRP A 146 -8.66 14.09 -13.70
C TRP A 146 -7.21 14.44 -14.02
N ASP A 147 -6.27 13.58 -13.63
CA ASP A 147 -4.85 13.79 -13.93
C ASP A 147 -4.67 13.84 -15.47
N PRO A 148 -4.30 14.99 -16.06
CA PRO A 148 -4.19 15.16 -17.51
C PRO A 148 -3.16 14.22 -18.13
N THR A 149 -2.24 13.68 -17.32
CA THR A 149 -1.22 12.74 -17.79
C THR A 149 -1.77 11.34 -18.06
N VAL A 150 -2.97 11.02 -17.58
CA VAL A 150 -3.66 9.75 -17.89
C VAL A 150 -4.03 9.65 -19.36
N TRP A 151 -4.32 10.79 -20.02
CA TRP A 151 -4.58 10.85 -21.47
C TRP A 151 -3.32 10.69 -22.33
N ASN A 152 -2.14 10.96 -21.77
CA ASN A 152 -0.88 10.90 -22.50
C ASN A 152 -0.19 9.54 -22.42
N LYS A 153 -0.74 8.59 -21.65
CA LYS A 153 -0.22 7.22 -21.61
C LYS A 153 -0.83 6.45 -22.78
N PRO A 154 -0.02 5.92 -23.71
CA PRO A 154 -0.53 5.09 -24.79
C PRO A 154 -1.22 3.86 -24.18
N VAL A 155 -2.53 3.74 -24.42
CA VAL A 155 -3.30 2.56 -24.01
C VAL A 155 -3.04 1.48 -25.05
N LYS A 156 -2.48 0.35 -24.63
CA LYS A 156 -2.36 -0.82 -25.50
C LYS A 156 -3.75 -1.45 -25.65
N GLU A 157 -4.46 -1.08 -26.70
CA GLU A 157 -5.72 -1.73 -27.07
C GLU A 157 -5.41 -3.09 -27.71
N VAL A 158 -5.79 -4.16 -27.02
CA VAL A 158 -5.69 -5.52 -27.57
C VAL A 158 -7.02 -5.88 -28.19
N TRP A 159 -7.10 -5.75 -29.52
CA TRP A 159 -8.25 -6.16 -30.31
C TRP A 159 -8.24 -7.69 -30.47
N ALA A 160 -9.05 -8.39 -29.67
CA ALA A 160 -9.28 -9.81 -29.85
C ALA A 160 -10.25 -10.02 -31.02
N VAL A 161 -9.72 -10.24 -32.23
CA VAL A 161 -10.54 -10.63 -33.38
C VAL A 161 -10.90 -12.11 -33.24
N GLN A 162 -12.14 -12.41 -32.84
CA GLN A 162 -12.67 -13.76 -32.92
C GLN A 162 -12.97 -14.10 -34.38
N VAL A 163 -12.06 -14.82 -35.03
CA VAL A 163 -12.32 -15.42 -36.34
C VAL A 163 -13.18 -16.67 -36.12
N ILE A 164 -14.49 -16.54 -36.36
CA ILE A 164 -15.40 -17.69 -36.39
C ILE A 164 -15.14 -18.46 -37.68
N ASN A 165 -14.34 -19.53 -37.61
CA ASN A 165 -14.18 -20.46 -38.72
C ASN A 165 -15.46 -21.29 -38.89
N ASN A 166 -16.27 -20.95 -39.90
CA ASN A 166 -17.43 -21.73 -40.33
C ASN A 166 -17.03 -22.99 -41.11
N ASN A 167 -16.26 -23.90 -40.49
CA ASN A 167 -16.05 -25.24 -41.03
C ASN A 167 -16.76 -26.28 -40.16
N PHE A 168 -17.90 -26.73 -40.65
CA PHE A 168 -18.56 -27.96 -40.22
C PHE A 168 -17.56 -29.14 -40.35
N ASN A 169 -17.41 -29.91 -39.27
CA ASN A 169 -16.58 -31.13 -39.10
C ASN A 169 -15.10 -30.96 -38.74
N ALA A 170 -14.80 -30.76 -37.43
CA ALA A 170 -13.68 -31.38 -36.71
C ALA A 170 -13.81 -31.12 -35.18
N PRO A 171 -13.32 -32.02 -34.31
CA PRO A 171 -13.64 -32.04 -32.88
C PRO A 171 -12.86 -30.99 -32.07
N ALA A 172 -13.46 -30.61 -30.95
CA ALA A 172 -13.01 -29.56 -30.04
C ALA A 172 -11.59 -29.79 -29.50
N GLY A 173 -10.76 -28.76 -29.62
CA GLY A 173 -9.48 -28.65 -28.92
C GLY A 173 -8.34 -28.24 -29.85
N ASP A 174 -8.23 -26.95 -30.14
CA ASP A 174 -6.96 -26.21 -30.19
C ASP A 174 -7.23 -24.79 -30.75
N GLU A 175 -7.43 -23.83 -29.85
CA GLU A 175 -7.44 -22.41 -30.18
C GLU A 175 -5.98 -21.95 -30.41
N ALA A 176 -5.50 -22.15 -31.64
CA ALA A 176 -4.22 -21.60 -32.06
C ALA A 176 -4.35 -20.06 -32.19
N THR A 177 -3.94 -19.35 -31.14
CA THR A 177 -3.78 -17.90 -31.16
C THR A 177 -2.52 -17.56 -31.96
N GLN A 178 -2.69 -17.11 -33.21
CA GLN A 178 -1.59 -16.50 -33.96
C GLN A 178 -1.57 -14.99 -33.66
N THR A 179 -0.51 -14.54 -32.99
CA THR A 179 -0.14 -13.13 -32.89
C THR A 179 0.50 -12.70 -34.19
N ILE A 180 -0.08 -11.71 -34.86
CA ILE A 180 0.53 -11.04 -36.01
C ILE A 180 1.13 -9.74 -35.49
N ASP A 181 2.45 -9.63 -35.49
CA ASP A 181 3.15 -8.37 -35.28
C ASP A 181 3.10 -7.57 -36.59
N ILE A 182 2.51 -6.38 -36.55
CA ILE A 182 2.54 -5.42 -37.66
C ILE A 182 3.47 -4.29 -37.23
N ASP A 183 4.64 -4.21 -37.88
CA ASP A 183 5.56 -3.09 -37.75
C ASP A 183 5.04 -1.90 -38.58
N GLU A 184 4.69 -0.80 -37.92
CA GLU A 184 4.79 0.58 -38.44
C GLU A 184 5.20 1.55 -37.33
#